data_AF-A0AAJ1MFV7-F1
#
_entry.id   AF-A0AAJ1MFV7-F1
#
_cell.length_a   1.000
_cell.length_b   1.000
_cell.length_c   1.000
_cell.angle_alpha   90.00
_cell.angle_beta   90.00
_cell.angle_gamma   90.00
#
_symmetry.space_group_name_H-M   'P 1'
#
loop_
_entity.id
_entity.type
_entity.pdbx_description
1 polymer ?
#
loop_
_entity_poly.entity_id
_entity_poly.type
_entity_poly.pdbx_seq_one_letter_code
_entity_poly.pdbx_strand_id
1 'polypeptide(L)'
;MTYSAPVTVTAGGTPSIPLTIGSTLRQANFVGGSNSSALTFIYTVQPGDVDANGVSLGTAIDLNGSTMTSGGANVVLNLANVGATTGVLVNGQQNQNITFPNPGDQTFGTTPTLTATASSSLPVAFSANTTAVCTVTTGGTLTFVNTGSCTVDANQSGNASYLPASQVSQTFMVNAAAPGAPTIGNIAADDGQATVTFTAPASNGGAPITGYTVIATPVAVPGAPGVITQQGTTSPIVVAGLSNGFTYNFTVAASNGTTGPASASTQATPRKLQLVSAPGSVPGMTGIPSATMSGGGTTCTLQPGGGFGPVTSTPPNLQAPSGQFAFSAENCTGSVTMTLTYPSALPEGVQFRKPDGVGGWFDPATALNVIVDSARTTVTYTITDNGPGDTNPAVGVIADPLVPVLAAAPAGGAAAVPTLSEWGAILMSALLAIFGLRRMRRQR
;
A
#
# COMPACT_ATOMS: atom_id res chain seq x y z
N MET A 1 -37.50 -11.11 -71.90
CA MET A 1 -38.70 -10.55 -72.57
C MET A 1 -38.92 -11.28 -73.88
N THR A 2 -40.16 -11.56 -74.26
CA THR A 2 -40.50 -12.29 -75.50
C THR A 2 -41.38 -11.45 -76.41
N TYR A 3 -41.13 -11.55 -77.71
CA TYR A 3 -41.90 -10.96 -78.80
C TYR A 3 -42.47 -12.08 -79.69
N SER A 4 -43.47 -11.77 -80.51
CA SER A 4 -44.07 -12.73 -81.44
C SER A 4 -43.22 -13.01 -82.69
N ALA A 5 -42.18 -12.21 -82.93
CA ALA A 5 -41.26 -12.34 -84.05
C ALA A 5 -39.84 -11.91 -83.63
N PRO A 6 -38.79 -12.29 -84.39
CA PRO A 6 -37.42 -11.89 -84.09
C PRO A 6 -37.21 -10.38 -84.04
N VAL A 7 -36.54 -9.90 -83.00
CA VAL A 7 -36.23 -8.48 -82.79
C VAL A 7 -34.74 -8.23 -83.01
N THR A 8 -34.43 -7.32 -83.93
CA THR A 8 -33.06 -6.83 -84.15
C THR A 8 -32.82 -5.63 -83.24
N VAL A 9 -31.84 -5.76 -82.34
CA VAL A 9 -31.32 -4.64 -81.54
C VAL A 9 -30.12 -4.05 -82.29
N THR A 10 -30.24 -2.80 -82.74
CA THR A 10 -29.18 -2.09 -83.46
C THR A 10 -28.43 -1.17 -82.50
N ALA A 11 -27.11 -1.24 -82.55
CA ALA A 11 -26.23 -0.55 -81.60
C ALA A 11 -26.29 0.98 -81.76
N GLY A 12 -26.66 1.66 -80.68
CA GLY A 12 -26.48 3.10 -80.44
C GLY A 12 -26.39 3.46 -78.95
N GLY A 13 -26.44 2.43 -78.09
CA GLY A 13 -26.52 2.46 -76.62
C GLY A 13 -26.71 1.04 -76.06
N THR A 14 -27.03 0.90 -74.78
CA THR A 14 -27.41 -0.41 -74.19
C THR A 14 -28.84 -0.32 -73.66
N PRO A 15 -29.82 -1.00 -74.27
CA PRO A 15 -31.18 -1.03 -73.73
C PRO A 15 -31.18 -1.56 -72.30
N SER A 16 -32.08 -1.05 -71.46
CA SER A 16 -32.22 -1.49 -70.08
C SER A 16 -33.67 -1.57 -69.64
N ILE A 17 -33.91 -2.29 -68.55
CA ILE A 17 -35.17 -2.26 -67.81
C ILE A 17 -34.88 -1.63 -66.45
N PRO A 18 -35.54 -0.51 -66.09
CA PRO A 18 -35.49 0.02 -64.74
C PRO A 18 -35.95 -1.01 -63.72
N LEU A 19 -35.20 -1.16 -62.63
CA LEU A 19 -35.45 -2.12 -61.55
C LEU A 19 -35.29 -1.38 -60.23
N THR A 20 -36.35 -1.23 -59.44
CA THR A 20 -36.22 -0.74 -58.07
C THR A 20 -35.96 -1.92 -57.15
N ILE A 21 -34.89 -1.82 -56.35
CA ILE A 21 -34.54 -2.76 -55.29
C ILE A 21 -34.60 -1.98 -53.97
N GLY A 22 -35.61 -2.26 -53.15
CA GLY A 22 -35.94 -1.47 -51.97
C GLY A 22 -36.32 -0.05 -52.37
N SER A 23 -35.47 0.92 -52.05
CA SER A 23 -35.61 2.33 -52.47
C SER A 23 -34.68 2.73 -53.61
N THR A 24 -33.81 1.84 -54.08
CA THR A 24 -32.73 2.17 -55.02
C THR A 24 -33.15 1.79 -56.44
N LEU A 25 -33.12 2.76 -57.35
CA LEU A 25 -33.31 2.50 -58.77
C LEU A 25 -32.02 1.95 -59.38
N ARG A 26 -32.12 0.77 -59.99
CA ARG A 26 -31.09 0.04 -60.72
C ARG A 26 -31.53 -0.18 -62.16
N GLN A 27 -30.61 -0.67 -62.99
CA GLN A 27 -30.85 -0.93 -64.41
C GLN A 27 -30.42 -2.36 -64.77
N ALA A 28 -31.37 -3.20 -65.18
CA ALA A 28 -31.06 -4.48 -65.78
C ALA A 28 -30.70 -4.24 -67.25
N ASN A 29 -29.46 -4.50 -67.63
CA ASN A 29 -28.95 -4.16 -68.95
C ASN A 29 -29.18 -5.30 -69.94
N PHE A 30 -29.45 -4.98 -71.19
CA PHE A 30 -29.53 -5.93 -72.29
C PHE A 30 -28.19 -6.65 -72.46
N VAL A 31 -28.21 -7.98 -72.47
CA VAL A 31 -27.00 -8.82 -72.61
C VAL A 31 -27.03 -9.75 -73.81
N GLY A 32 -28.17 -9.95 -74.46
CA GLY A 32 -28.25 -10.84 -75.62
C GLY A 32 -29.67 -11.18 -76.09
N GLY A 33 -29.72 -11.91 -77.21
CA GLY A 33 -30.98 -12.29 -77.88
C GLY A 33 -31.33 -11.45 -79.10
N SER A 34 -30.42 -10.60 -79.62
CA SER A 34 -30.67 -9.88 -80.87
C SER A 34 -30.90 -10.87 -82.03
N ASN A 35 -31.83 -10.54 -82.92
CA ASN A 35 -32.36 -11.39 -83.99
C ASN A 35 -33.08 -12.66 -83.50
N SER A 36 -33.56 -12.65 -82.25
CA SER A 36 -34.42 -13.69 -81.67
C SER A 36 -35.73 -13.07 -81.19
N SER A 37 -36.75 -13.90 -80.98
CA SER A 37 -37.99 -13.49 -80.32
C SER A 37 -37.83 -13.33 -78.81
N ALA A 38 -36.70 -13.75 -78.22
CA ALA A 38 -36.42 -13.63 -76.80
C ALA A 38 -35.18 -12.78 -76.52
N LEU A 39 -35.36 -11.70 -75.74
CA LEU A 39 -34.30 -10.80 -75.29
C LEU A 39 -34.00 -11.02 -73.80
N THR A 40 -32.71 -10.99 -73.46
CA THR A 40 -32.22 -11.19 -72.08
C THR A 40 -31.66 -9.90 -71.51
N PHE A 41 -32.11 -9.56 -70.31
CA PHE A 41 -31.62 -8.45 -69.51
C PHE A 41 -31.10 -9.00 -68.18
N ILE A 42 -29.93 -8.53 -67.73
CA ILE A 42 -29.31 -8.97 -66.48
C ILE A 42 -28.99 -7.75 -65.62
N TYR A 43 -29.32 -7.88 -64.34
CA TYR A 43 -28.77 -7.05 -63.28
C TYR A 43 -27.99 -7.93 -62.30
N THR A 44 -26.77 -7.54 -61.98
CA THR A 44 -25.99 -8.17 -60.91
C THR A 44 -26.18 -7.36 -59.65
N VAL A 45 -26.77 -7.99 -58.62
CA VAL A 45 -26.96 -7.40 -57.28
C VAL A 45 -25.64 -6.80 -56.79
N GLN A 46 -25.69 -5.53 -56.38
CA GLN A 46 -24.55 -4.79 -55.85
C GLN A 46 -24.55 -4.83 -54.31
N PRO A 47 -23.38 -4.63 -53.67
CA PRO A 47 -23.33 -4.46 -52.23
C PRO A 47 -24.29 -3.38 -51.73
N GLY A 48 -25.13 -3.75 -50.77
CA GLY A 48 -26.15 -2.90 -50.16
C GLY A 48 -27.47 -2.75 -50.89
N ASP A 49 -27.68 -3.49 -51.98
CA ASP A 49 -29.02 -3.74 -52.49
C ASP A 49 -29.80 -4.60 -51.49
N VAL A 50 -30.88 -4.06 -50.92
CA VAL A 50 -31.71 -4.78 -49.95
C VAL A 50 -33.17 -4.55 -50.31
N ASP A 51 -33.92 -5.64 -50.45
CA ASP A 51 -35.34 -5.63 -50.75
C ASP A 51 -36.02 -6.83 -50.11
N ALA A 52 -36.85 -6.58 -49.10
CA ALA A 52 -37.54 -7.61 -48.33
C ALA A 52 -39.00 -7.80 -48.77
N ASN A 53 -39.51 -6.97 -49.67
CA ASN A 53 -40.90 -7.01 -50.15
C ASN A 53 -41.00 -7.32 -51.66
N GLY A 54 -39.87 -7.50 -52.31
CA GLY A 54 -39.74 -7.89 -53.71
C GLY A 54 -39.46 -6.70 -54.62
N VAL A 55 -38.56 -6.92 -55.59
CA VAL A 55 -38.16 -5.88 -56.54
C VAL A 55 -39.33 -5.38 -57.39
N SER A 56 -39.25 -4.15 -57.92
CA SER A 56 -40.23 -3.66 -58.91
C SER A 56 -39.56 -3.36 -60.24
N LEU A 57 -40.22 -3.72 -61.35
CA LEU A 57 -39.76 -3.34 -62.69
C LEU A 57 -40.43 -2.03 -63.13
N GLY A 58 -39.73 -1.27 -63.97
CA GLY A 58 -40.30 -0.18 -64.74
C GLY A 58 -41.37 -0.68 -65.72
N THR A 59 -42.04 0.26 -66.40
CA THR A 59 -43.16 -0.09 -67.31
C THR A 59 -42.73 -0.37 -68.74
N ALA A 60 -41.51 -0.03 -69.13
CA ALA A 60 -40.99 -0.19 -70.49
C ALA A 60 -39.47 -0.43 -70.52
N ILE A 61 -38.96 -0.88 -71.68
CA ILE A 61 -37.53 -0.87 -71.99
C ILE A 61 -37.09 0.55 -72.31
N ASP A 62 -36.05 1.00 -71.61
CA ASP A 62 -35.32 2.21 -71.97
C ASP A 62 -34.31 1.86 -73.05
N LEU A 63 -34.46 2.46 -74.24
CA LEU A 63 -33.59 2.15 -75.38
C LEU A 63 -32.18 2.72 -75.22
N ASN A 64 -31.99 3.77 -74.41
CA ASN A 64 -30.72 4.43 -74.15
C ASN A 64 -29.91 4.77 -75.41
N GLY A 65 -30.58 5.15 -76.50
CA GLY A 65 -29.94 5.49 -77.79
C GLY A 65 -29.87 4.33 -78.80
N SER A 66 -30.21 3.10 -78.42
CA SER A 66 -30.37 1.98 -79.36
C SER A 66 -31.71 2.01 -80.08
N THR A 67 -31.83 1.21 -81.14
CA THR A 67 -33.12 0.93 -81.79
C THR A 67 -33.44 -0.55 -81.72
N MET A 68 -34.73 -0.87 -81.60
CA MET A 68 -35.23 -2.24 -81.64
C MET A 68 -36.33 -2.34 -82.68
N THR A 69 -36.12 -3.17 -83.70
CA THR A 69 -37.06 -3.35 -84.80
C THR A 69 -37.35 -4.82 -85.07
N SER A 70 -38.52 -5.10 -85.65
CA SER A 70 -38.90 -6.43 -86.14
C SER A 70 -39.51 -6.26 -87.52
N GLY A 71 -38.94 -6.92 -88.54
CA GLY A 71 -39.40 -6.76 -89.93
C GLY A 71 -39.33 -5.31 -90.45
N GLY A 72 -38.41 -4.49 -89.93
CA GLY A 72 -38.25 -3.08 -90.31
C GLY A 72 -39.13 -2.07 -89.56
N ALA A 73 -40.05 -2.52 -88.71
CA ALA A 73 -40.89 -1.65 -87.87
C ALA A 73 -40.41 -1.59 -86.42
N ASN A 74 -40.65 -0.48 -85.72
CA ASN A 74 -40.36 -0.33 -84.29
C ASN A 74 -41.18 -1.32 -83.45
N VAL A 75 -40.55 -1.95 -82.45
CA VAL A 75 -41.25 -2.87 -81.54
C VAL A 75 -41.91 -2.12 -80.38
N VAL A 76 -42.90 -2.75 -79.74
CA VAL A 76 -43.51 -2.25 -78.50
C VAL A 76 -42.50 -2.40 -77.35
N LEU A 77 -42.28 -1.32 -76.59
CA LEU A 77 -41.31 -1.29 -75.49
C LEU A 77 -41.94 -1.60 -74.13
N ASN A 78 -43.26 -1.44 -74.00
CA ASN A 78 -43.97 -1.66 -72.73
C ASN A 78 -43.87 -3.13 -72.30
N LEU A 79 -43.62 -3.33 -71.01
CA LEU A 79 -43.57 -4.64 -70.37
C LEU A 79 -45.01 -5.09 -70.09
N ALA A 80 -45.51 -6.06 -70.86
CA ALA A 80 -46.82 -6.66 -70.67
C ALA A 80 -46.71 -8.03 -69.98
N ASN A 81 -47.75 -8.41 -69.22
CA ASN A 81 -47.84 -9.70 -68.54
C ASN A 81 -46.65 -10.00 -67.60
N VAL A 82 -46.14 -8.98 -66.91
CA VAL A 82 -45.07 -9.13 -65.91
C VAL A 82 -45.61 -9.96 -64.75
N GLY A 83 -44.95 -11.08 -64.43
CA GLY A 83 -45.29 -11.89 -63.27
C GLY A 83 -45.05 -11.15 -61.95
N ALA A 84 -45.66 -11.60 -60.86
CA ALA A 84 -45.46 -10.99 -59.55
C ALA A 84 -44.00 -11.10 -59.10
N THR A 85 -43.38 -9.97 -58.77
CA THR A 85 -41.98 -9.87 -58.31
C THR A 85 -41.85 -9.81 -56.79
N THR A 86 -42.96 -9.86 -56.05
CA THR A 86 -43.02 -9.85 -54.57
C THR A 86 -42.22 -10.96 -53.89
N GLY A 87 -41.93 -12.06 -54.59
CA GLY A 87 -41.08 -13.16 -54.08
C GLY A 87 -39.59 -13.02 -54.42
N VAL A 88 -39.18 -12.00 -55.17
CA VAL A 88 -37.78 -11.76 -55.55
C VAL A 88 -37.12 -10.89 -54.48
N LEU A 89 -36.75 -11.52 -53.37
CA LEU A 89 -36.09 -10.87 -52.25
C LEU A 89 -34.60 -10.69 -52.54
N VAL A 90 -34.03 -9.54 -52.15
CA VAL A 90 -32.63 -9.21 -52.36
C VAL A 90 -31.97 -8.90 -51.02
N ASN A 91 -30.84 -9.56 -50.75
CA ASN A 91 -29.96 -9.19 -49.65
C ASN A 91 -28.51 -9.19 -50.16
N GLY A 92 -28.05 -8.01 -50.55
CA GLY A 92 -26.69 -7.73 -50.98
C GLY A 92 -25.79 -7.21 -49.85
N GLN A 93 -26.18 -7.31 -48.58
CA GLN A 93 -25.28 -6.93 -47.48
C GLN A 93 -24.12 -7.91 -47.37
N GLN A 94 -22.92 -7.38 -47.14
CA GLN A 94 -21.70 -8.17 -46.99
C GLN A 94 -21.40 -8.44 -45.51
N ASN A 95 -20.79 -9.59 -45.22
CA ASN A 95 -20.21 -9.84 -43.91
C ASN A 95 -18.99 -8.93 -43.68
N GLN A 96 -18.75 -8.62 -42.42
CA GLN A 96 -17.58 -7.88 -41.98
C GLN A 96 -17.04 -8.43 -40.67
N ASN A 97 -15.75 -8.17 -40.44
CA ASN A 97 -15.00 -8.69 -39.31
C ASN A 97 -14.33 -7.54 -38.55
N ILE A 98 -14.26 -7.66 -37.22
CA ILE A 98 -13.51 -6.75 -36.36
C ILE A 98 -12.13 -7.36 -36.08
N THR A 99 -11.08 -6.55 -36.22
CA THR A 99 -9.75 -6.83 -35.67
C THR A 99 -9.56 -5.96 -34.44
N PHE A 100 -9.55 -6.59 -33.26
CA PHE A 100 -9.34 -5.92 -31.98
C PHE A 100 -8.17 -6.59 -31.24
N PRO A 101 -6.95 -6.04 -31.33
CA PRO A 101 -5.79 -6.58 -30.63
C PRO A 101 -5.95 -6.48 -29.11
N ASN A 102 -5.42 -7.47 -28.39
CA ASN A 102 -5.32 -7.38 -26.93
C ASN A 102 -4.34 -6.25 -26.56
N PRO A 103 -4.71 -5.32 -25.67
CA PRO A 103 -3.84 -4.20 -25.30
C PRO A 103 -2.65 -4.61 -24.41
N GLY A 104 -2.61 -5.86 -23.94
CA GLY A 104 -1.69 -6.34 -22.91
C GLY A 104 -2.10 -5.85 -21.52
N ASP A 105 -1.34 -6.28 -20.52
CA ASP A 105 -1.57 -5.85 -19.14
C ASP A 105 -1.36 -4.34 -18.97
N GLN A 106 -2.22 -3.74 -18.17
CA GLN A 106 -2.26 -2.30 -17.93
C GLN A 106 -1.94 -2.00 -16.47
N THR A 107 -1.53 -0.76 -16.21
CA THR A 107 -1.20 -0.30 -14.85
C THR A 107 -2.27 0.68 -14.36
N PHE A 108 -2.75 0.48 -13.14
CA PHE A 108 -3.72 1.35 -12.50
C PHE A 108 -3.27 2.82 -12.50
N GLY A 109 -4.21 3.74 -12.71
CA GLY A 109 -3.91 5.17 -12.82
C GLY A 109 -3.43 5.64 -14.21
N THR A 110 -3.27 4.73 -15.18
CA THR A 110 -3.04 5.12 -16.59
C THR A 110 -4.36 5.21 -17.37
N THR A 111 -4.32 5.89 -18.53
CA THR A 111 -5.49 6.13 -19.42
C THR A 111 -5.19 5.76 -20.88
N PRO A 112 -4.87 4.49 -21.18
CA PRO A 112 -4.59 4.05 -22.55
C PRO A 112 -5.83 4.19 -23.45
N THR A 113 -5.60 4.32 -24.76
CA THR A 113 -6.68 4.32 -25.77
C THR A 113 -6.60 3.06 -26.61
N LEU A 114 -7.69 2.30 -26.63
CA LEU A 114 -7.82 1.08 -27.43
C LEU A 114 -7.95 1.40 -28.91
N THR A 115 -7.52 0.47 -29.75
CA THR A 115 -7.67 0.56 -31.20
C THR A 115 -8.27 -0.73 -31.74
N ALA A 116 -9.18 -0.61 -32.69
CA ALA A 116 -9.79 -1.71 -33.41
C ALA A 116 -10.18 -1.24 -34.80
N THR A 117 -10.21 -2.16 -35.76
CA THR A 117 -10.62 -1.89 -37.14
C THR A 117 -11.72 -2.85 -37.57
N ALA A 118 -12.61 -2.38 -38.45
CA ALA A 118 -13.58 -3.23 -39.14
C ALA A 118 -13.19 -3.37 -40.61
N SER A 119 -13.38 -4.54 -41.22
CA SER A 119 -13.10 -4.77 -42.65
C SER A 119 -13.94 -3.90 -43.59
N SER A 120 -15.07 -3.38 -43.10
CA SER A 120 -15.94 -2.43 -43.80
C SER A 120 -15.44 -0.99 -43.78
N SER A 121 -14.38 -0.69 -43.01
CA SER A 121 -13.93 0.65 -42.64
C SER A 121 -14.91 1.50 -41.82
N LEU A 122 -16.03 0.92 -41.36
CA LEU A 122 -16.97 1.59 -40.46
C LEU A 122 -16.36 1.77 -39.05
N PRO A 123 -16.74 2.83 -38.32
CA PRO A 123 -16.27 3.06 -36.95
C PRO A 123 -16.65 1.90 -36.01
N VAL A 124 -15.66 1.46 -35.24
CA VAL A 124 -15.85 0.51 -34.14
C VAL A 124 -16.14 1.29 -32.87
N ALA A 125 -17.14 0.83 -32.11
CA ALA A 125 -17.49 1.39 -30.80
C ALA A 125 -17.10 0.41 -29.68
N PHE A 126 -16.57 0.94 -28.58
CA PHE A 126 -16.17 0.14 -27.42
C PHE A 126 -17.19 0.18 -26.28
N SER A 127 -17.30 -0.91 -25.53
CA SER A 127 -18.08 -1.00 -24.28
C SER A 127 -17.38 -1.87 -23.25
N ALA A 128 -17.39 -1.47 -21.97
CA ALA A 128 -16.77 -2.24 -20.90
C ALA A 128 -17.80 -3.19 -20.25
N ASN A 129 -17.44 -4.46 -20.12
CA ASN A 129 -18.28 -5.47 -19.44
C ASN A 129 -18.01 -5.54 -17.93
N THR A 130 -16.79 -5.21 -17.51
CA THR A 130 -16.36 -5.24 -16.10
C THR A 130 -16.23 -3.82 -15.57
N THR A 131 -17.34 -3.09 -15.49
CA THR A 131 -17.37 -1.67 -15.08
C THR A 131 -16.87 -1.42 -13.66
N ALA A 132 -16.88 -2.44 -12.80
CA ALA A 132 -16.26 -2.40 -11.48
C ALA A 132 -14.72 -2.31 -11.52
N VAL A 133 -14.09 -2.70 -12.63
CA VAL A 133 -12.63 -2.69 -12.83
C VAL A 133 -12.21 -1.57 -13.76
N CYS A 134 -12.93 -1.36 -14.86
CA CYS A 134 -12.58 -0.38 -15.89
C CYS A 134 -13.81 0.19 -16.59
N THR A 135 -13.72 1.45 -17.00
CA THR A 135 -14.67 2.09 -17.91
C THR A 135 -13.98 2.43 -19.22
N VAL A 136 -14.74 2.46 -20.31
CA VAL A 136 -14.24 2.83 -21.64
C VAL A 136 -15.20 3.80 -22.31
N THR A 137 -14.69 4.81 -23.00
CA THR A 137 -15.51 5.65 -23.89
C THR A 137 -15.84 4.89 -25.18
N THR A 138 -16.85 5.30 -25.92
CA THR A 138 -17.15 4.69 -27.23
C THR A 138 -15.99 4.79 -28.22
N GLY A 139 -15.12 5.78 -28.06
CA GLY A 139 -13.88 5.97 -28.84
C GLY A 139 -12.66 5.20 -28.32
N GLY A 140 -12.78 4.44 -27.23
CA GLY A 140 -11.74 3.52 -26.76
C GLY A 140 -10.84 4.03 -25.63
N THR A 141 -11.05 5.24 -25.11
CA THR A 141 -10.26 5.74 -23.96
C THR A 141 -10.65 5.02 -22.69
N LEU A 142 -9.69 4.37 -22.04
CA LEU A 142 -9.87 3.62 -20.80
C LEU A 142 -9.68 4.51 -19.56
N THR A 143 -10.38 4.13 -18.49
CA THR A 143 -10.14 4.61 -17.12
C THR A 143 -10.31 3.44 -16.18
N PHE A 144 -9.34 3.24 -15.28
CA PHE A 144 -9.37 2.12 -14.33
C PHE A 144 -10.00 2.54 -13.01
N VAL A 145 -10.96 1.74 -12.55
CA VAL A 145 -11.70 1.93 -11.30
C VAL A 145 -11.07 1.11 -10.18
N ASN A 146 -10.72 -0.15 -10.47
CA ASN A 146 -10.02 -1.04 -9.57
C ASN A 146 -8.96 -1.86 -10.33
N THR A 147 -8.06 -2.51 -9.59
CA THR A 147 -7.20 -3.56 -10.14
C THR A 147 -8.00 -4.84 -10.39
N GLY A 148 -7.52 -5.70 -11.29
CA GLY A 148 -8.18 -6.95 -11.64
C GLY A 148 -8.39 -7.14 -13.14
N SER A 149 -9.32 -8.02 -13.52
CA SER A 149 -9.58 -8.36 -14.92
C SER A 149 -10.53 -7.35 -15.56
N CYS A 150 -10.06 -6.67 -16.61
CA CYS A 150 -10.87 -5.76 -17.41
C CYS A 150 -11.26 -6.44 -18.73
N THR A 151 -12.56 -6.54 -18.99
CA THR A 151 -13.12 -7.07 -20.25
C THR A 151 -13.82 -5.94 -21.02
N VAL A 152 -13.41 -5.75 -22.26
CA VAL A 152 -13.95 -4.73 -23.18
C VAL A 152 -14.37 -5.39 -24.48
N ASP A 153 -15.52 -4.97 -25.01
CA ASP A 153 -16.02 -5.37 -26.32
C ASP A 153 -15.75 -4.30 -27.36
N ALA A 154 -15.43 -4.76 -28.57
CA ALA A 154 -15.46 -3.99 -29.79
C ALA A 154 -16.69 -4.37 -30.62
N ASN A 155 -17.50 -3.39 -30.99
CA ASN A 155 -18.77 -3.57 -31.68
C ASN A 155 -18.80 -2.81 -33.01
N GLN A 156 -19.40 -3.41 -34.04
CA GLN A 156 -19.73 -2.72 -35.28
C GLN A 156 -21.15 -3.12 -35.76
N SER A 157 -22.04 -2.14 -35.83
CA SER A 157 -23.47 -2.32 -36.14
C SER A 157 -23.79 -2.64 -37.61
N GLY A 158 -22.83 -2.48 -38.52
CA GLY A 158 -23.11 -2.49 -39.96
C GLY A 158 -23.84 -1.25 -40.43
N ASN A 159 -24.30 -1.33 -41.68
CA ASN A 159 -25.07 -0.30 -42.38
C ASN A 159 -25.84 -0.95 -43.55
N ALA A 160 -26.32 -0.15 -44.51
CA ALA A 160 -27.03 -0.67 -45.69
C ALA A 160 -26.22 -1.67 -46.52
N SER A 161 -24.88 -1.59 -46.52
CA SER A 161 -23.97 -2.44 -47.31
C SER A 161 -23.36 -3.59 -46.53
N TYR A 162 -23.33 -3.51 -45.20
CA TYR A 162 -22.67 -4.50 -44.33
C TYR A 162 -23.59 -4.97 -43.21
N LEU A 163 -23.63 -6.28 -42.98
CA LEU A 163 -24.27 -6.86 -41.80
C LEU A 163 -23.50 -6.46 -40.53
N PRO A 164 -24.11 -6.39 -39.34
CA PRO A 164 -23.37 -6.22 -38.09
C PRO A 164 -22.21 -7.22 -37.98
N ALA A 165 -21.04 -6.74 -37.56
CA ALA A 165 -19.91 -7.62 -37.35
C ALA A 165 -20.12 -8.46 -36.08
N SER A 166 -19.56 -9.67 -36.05
CA SER A 166 -19.48 -10.42 -34.80
C SER A 166 -18.66 -9.63 -33.77
N GLN A 167 -19.20 -9.49 -32.57
CA GLN A 167 -18.53 -8.79 -31.46
C GLN A 167 -17.22 -9.50 -31.11
N VAL A 168 -16.17 -8.71 -30.83
CA VAL A 168 -14.88 -9.22 -30.36
C VAL A 168 -14.60 -8.66 -28.97
N SER A 169 -14.38 -9.54 -28.00
CA SER A 169 -14.06 -9.19 -26.63
C SER A 169 -12.58 -9.41 -26.34
N GLN A 170 -11.95 -8.47 -25.64
CA GLN A 170 -10.61 -8.63 -25.09
C GLN A 170 -10.66 -8.53 -23.58
N THR A 171 -9.94 -9.43 -22.92
CA THR A 171 -9.73 -9.41 -21.48
C THR A 171 -8.24 -9.26 -21.19
N PHE A 172 -7.91 -8.37 -20.26
CA PHE A 172 -6.53 -8.08 -19.86
C PHE A 172 -6.47 -7.75 -18.36
N MET A 173 -5.28 -7.84 -17.76
CA MET A 173 -5.10 -7.55 -16.34
C MET A 173 -4.80 -6.06 -16.12
N VAL A 174 -5.40 -5.48 -15.08
CA VAL A 174 -5.07 -4.17 -14.54
C VAL A 174 -4.28 -4.39 -13.25
N ASN A 175 -2.98 -4.20 -13.34
CA ASN A 175 -2.02 -4.35 -12.25
C ASN A 175 -2.02 -3.12 -11.35
N ALA A 176 -1.71 -3.32 -10.07
CA ALA A 176 -1.50 -2.22 -9.15
C ALA A 176 -0.29 -1.37 -9.58
N ALA A 177 -0.43 -0.06 -9.48
CA ALA A 177 0.72 0.83 -9.51
C ALA A 177 1.43 0.81 -8.15
N ALA A 178 2.69 1.26 -8.11
CA ALA A 178 3.35 1.49 -6.83
C ALA A 178 2.59 2.58 -6.03
N PRO A 179 2.49 2.46 -4.69
CA PRO A 179 1.89 3.51 -3.87
C PRO A 179 2.75 4.78 -3.90
N GLY A 180 2.19 5.90 -3.46
CA GLY A 180 2.95 7.15 -3.30
C GLY A 180 3.97 7.09 -2.15
N ALA A 181 4.74 8.18 -1.98
CA ALA A 181 5.65 8.31 -0.85
C ALA A 181 4.89 8.62 0.46
N PRO A 182 5.17 7.91 1.57
CA PRO A 182 4.75 8.32 2.91
C PRO A 182 5.29 9.70 3.31
N THR A 183 4.71 10.29 4.36
CA THR A 183 5.22 11.52 4.98
C THR A 183 5.66 11.25 6.41
N ILE A 184 6.94 11.46 6.72
CA ILE A 184 7.45 11.38 8.11
C ILE A 184 6.91 12.58 8.90
N GLY A 185 6.29 12.31 10.04
CA GLY A 185 5.79 13.33 10.97
C GLY A 185 6.77 13.62 12.10
N ASN A 186 7.28 12.58 12.76
CA ASN A 186 8.22 12.71 13.87
C ASN A 186 9.19 11.51 13.93
N ILE A 187 10.41 11.75 14.43
CA ILE A 187 11.39 10.72 14.75
C ILE A 187 11.83 10.91 16.21
N ALA A 188 11.38 10.02 17.09
CA ALA A 188 11.81 10.00 18.48
C ALA A 188 13.05 9.11 18.62
N ALA A 189 14.23 9.73 18.71
CA ALA A 189 15.50 9.04 18.92
C ALA A 189 15.68 8.60 20.39
N ASP A 190 16.32 7.46 20.59
CA ASP A 190 16.51 6.80 21.88
C ASP A 190 17.87 6.03 21.92
N ASP A 191 18.18 5.28 22.98
CA ASP A 191 19.44 4.52 23.12
C ASP A 191 19.50 3.40 22.06
N GLY A 192 20.32 3.61 21.04
CA GLY A 192 20.55 2.65 19.97
C GLY A 192 19.33 2.38 19.08
N GLN A 193 18.30 3.23 19.13
CA GLN A 193 17.09 3.08 18.34
C GLN A 193 16.41 4.42 18.02
N ALA A 194 15.44 4.40 17.11
CA ALA A 194 14.57 5.54 16.83
C ALA A 194 13.16 5.08 16.44
N THR A 195 12.13 5.72 17.00
CA THR A 195 10.73 5.47 16.64
C THR A 195 10.28 6.47 15.57
N VAL A 196 10.00 5.97 14.37
CA VAL A 196 9.59 6.77 13.20
C VAL A 196 8.07 6.75 13.08
N THR A 197 7.44 7.91 13.26
CA THR A 197 6.00 8.12 13.07
C THR A 197 5.77 8.80 11.72
N PHE A 198 4.90 8.22 10.90
CA PHE A 198 4.59 8.70 9.56
C PHE A 198 3.11 8.54 9.21
N THR A 199 2.68 9.26 8.16
CA THR A 199 1.35 9.14 7.55
C THR A 199 1.47 8.38 6.22
N ALA A 200 0.50 7.52 5.94
CA ALA A 200 0.42 6.77 4.68
C ALA A 200 0.29 7.71 3.46
N PRO A 201 0.75 7.31 2.26
CA PRO A 201 0.58 8.09 1.05
C PRO A 201 -0.89 8.22 0.66
N ALA A 202 -1.25 9.33 0.00
CA ALA A 202 -2.60 9.57 -0.49
C ALA A 202 -3.02 8.56 -1.60
N SER A 203 -2.07 8.14 -2.44
CA SER A 203 -2.30 7.10 -3.44
C SER A 203 -1.75 5.77 -2.94
N ASN A 204 -2.59 4.74 -2.95
CA ASN A 204 -2.21 3.34 -2.69
C ASN A 204 -1.94 2.55 -3.98
N GLY A 205 -1.99 3.19 -5.15
CA GLY A 205 -1.76 2.53 -6.44
C GLY A 205 -2.82 1.52 -6.86
N GLY A 206 -4.04 1.58 -6.30
CA GLY A 206 -5.15 0.70 -6.66
C GLY A 206 -5.15 -0.66 -5.95
N ALA A 207 -4.28 -0.84 -4.95
CA ALA A 207 -4.25 -2.01 -4.07
C ALA A 207 -3.96 -1.59 -2.62
N PRO A 208 -4.41 -2.37 -1.60
CA PRO A 208 -4.11 -2.07 -0.20
C PRO A 208 -2.60 -2.03 0.06
N ILE A 209 -2.14 -1.06 0.85
CA ILE A 209 -0.76 -1.04 1.35
C ILE A 209 -0.61 -2.16 2.38
N THR A 210 0.38 -3.02 2.18
CA THR A 210 0.64 -4.20 3.01
C THR A 210 1.87 -4.05 3.89
N GLY A 211 2.74 -3.08 3.62
CA GLY A 211 3.94 -2.84 4.42
C GLY A 211 4.62 -1.52 4.15
N TYR A 212 5.57 -1.21 5.03
CA TYR A 212 6.44 -0.03 4.97
C TYR A 212 7.87 -0.43 5.30
N THR A 213 8.81 0.15 4.55
CA THR A 213 10.25 0.01 4.76
C THR A 213 10.80 1.34 5.26
N VAL A 214 11.40 1.35 6.44
CA VAL A 214 12.20 2.47 6.95
C VAL A 214 13.67 2.18 6.69
N ILE A 215 14.38 3.13 6.10
CA ILE A 215 15.82 3.06 5.91
C ILE A 215 16.47 4.20 6.69
N ALA A 216 17.41 3.87 7.56
CA ALA A 216 18.25 4.80 8.30
C ALA A 216 19.66 4.79 7.72
N THR A 217 19.99 5.80 6.93
CA THR A 217 21.30 5.96 6.29
C THR A 217 22.16 6.91 7.12
N PRO A 218 23.29 6.49 7.68
CA PRO A 218 24.13 7.37 8.47
C PRO A 218 24.73 8.48 7.60
N VAL A 219 24.82 9.69 8.16
CA VAL A 219 25.55 10.80 7.55
C VAL A 219 27.02 10.42 7.47
N ALA A 220 27.63 10.61 6.29
CA ALA A 220 29.01 10.18 6.04
C ALA A 220 30.01 10.98 6.90
N VAL A 221 30.55 10.33 7.92
CA VAL A 221 31.64 10.78 8.78
C VAL A 221 32.62 9.62 9.01
N PRO A 222 33.90 9.87 9.33
CA PRO A 222 34.82 8.80 9.71
C PRO A 222 34.25 7.94 10.84
N GLY A 223 34.23 6.62 10.66
CA GLY A 223 33.66 5.68 11.63
C GLY A 223 32.13 5.56 11.61
N ALA A 224 31.44 6.17 10.64
CA ALA A 224 30.00 6.01 10.48
C ALA A 224 29.61 4.52 10.34
N PRO A 225 28.52 4.08 11.01
CA PRO A 225 28.03 2.71 10.95
C PRO A 225 27.42 2.38 9.57
N GLY A 226 26.91 1.15 9.43
CA GLY A 226 26.16 0.73 8.24
C GLY A 226 24.74 1.31 8.17
N VAL A 227 24.14 1.20 6.98
CA VAL A 227 22.71 1.47 6.77
C VAL A 227 21.88 0.43 7.52
N ILE A 228 20.84 0.88 8.22
CA ILE A 228 19.88 0.00 8.88
C ILE A 228 18.54 0.08 8.15
N THR A 229 17.93 -1.08 7.93
CA THR A 229 16.62 -1.20 7.28
C THR A 229 15.67 -1.94 8.21
N GLN A 230 14.49 -1.37 8.44
CA GLN A 230 13.44 -1.97 9.26
C GLN A 230 12.13 -2.01 8.49
N GLN A 231 11.42 -3.13 8.58
CA GLN A 231 10.09 -3.31 8.01
C GLN A 231 9.01 -3.25 9.09
N GLY A 232 7.81 -2.83 8.71
CA GLY A 232 6.61 -2.89 9.53
C GLY A 232 5.35 -2.77 8.68
N THR A 233 4.18 -3.10 9.24
CA THR A 233 2.90 -3.04 8.51
C THR A 233 2.13 -1.74 8.78
N THR A 234 2.46 -1.03 9.87
CA THR A 234 1.78 0.21 10.29
C THR A 234 2.77 1.19 10.92
N SER A 235 2.38 2.47 10.98
CA SER A 235 3.06 3.51 11.76
C SER A 235 2.66 3.43 13.24
N PRO A 236 3.59 3.64 14.20
CA PRO A 236 5.01 3.93 14.00
C PRO A 236 5.86 2.66 13.80
N ILE A 237 7.09 2.83 13.30
CA ILE A 237 8.11 1.77 13.19
C ILE A 237 9.31 2.11 14.06
N VAL A 238 9.73 1.17 14.93
CA VAL A 238 10.95 1.28 15.75
C VAL A 238 12.13 0.71 14.98
N VAL A 239 13.12 1.55 14.66
CA VAL A 239 14.38 1.16 14.04
C VAL A 239 15.42 0.94 15.14
N ALA A 240 15.75 -0.32 15.44
CA ALA A 240 16.75 -0.69 16.45
C ALA A 240 18.15 -0.92 15.84
N GLY A 241 19.17 -1.06 16.69
CA GLY A 241 20.54 -1.36 16.27
C GLY A 241 21.30 -0.16 15.69
N LEU A 242 20.80 1.05 15.92
CA LEU A 242 21.50 2.28 15.57
C LEU A 242 22.66 2.50 16.53
N SER A 243 23.71 3.19 16.07
CA SER A 243 24.83 3.57 16.92
C SER A 243 24.63 4.98 17.45
N ASN A 244 24.75 5.12 18.77
CA ASN A 244 24.60 6.43 19.42
C ASN A 244 25.67 7.43 18.96
N GLY A 245 25.29 8.70 18.88
CA GLY A 245 26.17 9.80 18.49
C GLY A 245 26.31 10.01 16.99
N PHE A 246 25.83 9.09 16.14
CA PHE A 246 25.79 9.25 14.69
C PHE A 246 24.43 9.78 14.23
N THR A 247 24.43 10.79 13.37
CA THR A 247 23.21 11.29 12.73
C THR A 247 22.84 10.39 11.56
N TYR A 248 21.56 10.04 11.46
CA TYR A 248 20.99 9.26 10.37
C TYR A 248 19.96 10.07 9.60
N ASN A 249 19.95 9.90 8.28
CA ASN A 249 18.88 10.29 7.37
C ASN A 249 17.86 9.14 7.29
N PHE A 250 16.65 9.38 7.76
CA PHE A 250 15.56 8.41 7.71
C PHE A 250 14.64 8.68 6.53
N THR A 251 14.30 7.62 5.81
CA THR A 251 13.24 7.62 4.80
C THR A 251 12.29 6.45 5.02
N VAL A 252 11.03 6.61 4.59
CA VAL A 252 10.02 5.54 4.64
C VAL A 252 9.43 5.34 3.25
N ALA A 253 9.32 4.11 2.78
CA ALA A 253 8.62 3.75 1.54
C ALA A 253 7.45 2.82 1.84
N ALA A 254 6.32 2.99 1.15
CA ALA A 254 5.17 2.09 1.24
C ALA A 254 5.25 0.97 0.18
N SER A 255 4.62 -0.16 0.45
CA SER A 255 4.47 -1.27 -0.50
C SER A 255 3.06 -1.84 -0.51
N ASN A 256 2.55 -2.15 -1.70
CA ASN A 256 1.28 -2.85 -1.93
C ASN A 256 1.50 -4.16 -2.72
N GLY A 257 2.71 -4.72 -2.65
CA GLY A 257 3.23 -5.74 -3.58
C GLY A 257 4.26 -5.15 -4.56
N THR A 258 4.18 -3.84 -4.83
CA THR A 258 5.23 -3.04 -5.46
C THR A 258 5.67 -1.93 -4.50
N THR A 259 6.98 -1.67 -4.41
CA THR A 259 7.52 -0.61 -3.54
C THR A 259 7.44 0.75 -4.22
N GLY A 260 6.82 1.71 -3.54
CA GLY A 260 6.73 3.11 -3.95
C GLY A 260 8.03 3.90 -3.73
N PRO A 261 8.05 5.18 -4.13
CA PRO A 261 9.14 6.08 -3.79
C PRO A 261 9.23 6.28 -2.27
N ALA A 262 10.43 6.58 -1.80
CA ALA A 262 10.67 6.91 -0.41
C ALA A 262 10.18 8.33 -0.07
N SER A 263 9.86 8.56 1.21
CA SER A 263 9.58 9.88 1.76
C SER A 263 10.76 10.84 1.59
N ALA A 264 10.51 12.13 1.79
CA ALA A 264 11.59 13.07 2.06
C ALA A 264 12.42 12.61 3.28
N SER A 265 13.72 12.90 3.26
CA SER A 265 14.63 12.53 4.33
C SER A 265 14.46 13.42 5.55
N THR A 266 14.41 12.83 6.74
CA THR A 266 14.42 13.55 8.03
C THR A 266 15.56 13.01 8.90
N GLN A 267 16.28 13.91 9.58
CA GLN A 267 17.43 13.51 10.40
C GLN A 267 17.07 13.27 11.86
N ALA A 268 17.72 12.28 12.46
CA ALA A 268 17.77 12.13 13.91
C ALA A 268 19.09 11.48 14.36
N THR A 269 19.47 11.72 15.61
CA THR A 269 20.70 11.21 16.22
C THR A 269 20.34 10.42 17.47
N PRO A 270 20.38 9.07 17.42
CA PRO A 270 20.29 8.22 18.61
C PRO A 270 21.35 8.61 19.62
N ARG A 271 20.98 8.64 20.90
CA ARG A 271 21.89 9.03 21.97
C ARG A 271 21.60 8.24 23.23
N LYS A 272 22.70 7.84 23.86
CA LYS A 272 22.77 7.42 25.25
C LYS A 272 23.45 8.52 26.04
N LEU A 273 22.72 9.15 26.93
CA LEU A 273 23.24 10.14 27.86
C LEU A 273 23.71 9.38 29.11
N GLN A 274 25.02 9.34 29.33
CA GLN A 274 25.61 8.64 30.48
C GLN A 274 26.09 9.67 31.51
N LEU A 275 25.85 9.43 32.82
CA LEU A 275 26.51 10.22 33.85
C LEU A 275 28.03 10.00 33.76
N VAL A 276 28.80 11.06 33.53
CA VAL A 276 30.26 11.00 33.32
C VAL A 276 31.07 11.02 34.62
N SER A 277 30.43 11.29 35.77
CA SER A 277 31.07 11.19 37.10
C SER A 277 30.56 9.98 37.88
N ALA A 278 31.43 9.39 38.71
CA ALA A 278 31.11 8.25 39.57
C ALA A 278 29.78 8.53 40.28
N PRO A 279 28.73 7.72 40.05
CA PRO A 279 27.37 8.08 40.43
C PRO A 279 27.13 7.87 41.94
N GLY A 280 28.06 8.28 42.80
CA GLY A 280 28.07 7.98 44.23
C GLY A 280 28.09 6.49 44.54
N SER A 281 27.74 6.13 45.77
CA SER A 281 27.61 4.73 46.22
C SER A 281 26.18 4.45 46.60
N VAL A 282 25.67 3.27 46.26
CA VAL A 282 24.39 2.78 46.82
C VAL A 282 24.65 2.39 48.29
N PRO A 283 23.99 3.02 49.28
CA PRO A 283 24.11 2.61 50.67
C PRO A 283 23.81 1.11 50.84
N GLY A 284 24.63 0.43 51.63
CA GLY A 284 24.48 -1.01 51.89
C GLY A 284 24.95 -1.95 50.78
N MET A 285 25.48 -1.46 49.66
CA MET A 285 26.00 -2.30 48.56
C MET A 285 27.48 -2.05 48.27
N THR A 286 28.20 -3.09 47.89
CA THR A 286 29.59 -3.01 47.42
C THR A 286 29.65 -3.03 45.90
N GLY A 287 30.34 -2.06 45.30
CA GLY A 287 30.54 -1.96 43.85
C GLY A 287 30.11 -0.60 43.28
N ILE A 288 30.27 -0.41 41.98
CA ILE A 288 30.00 0.86 41.31
C ILE A 288 28.64 0.75 40.61
N PRO A 289 27.62 1.52 41.04
CA PRO A 289 26.36 1.57 40.32
C PRO A 289 26.53 2.31 38.99
N SER A 290 25.56 2.19 38.09
CA SER A 290 25.53 3.01 36.87
C SER A 290 24.13 3.52 36.58
N ALA A 291 24.06 4.66 35.90
CA ALA A 291 22.81 5.23 35.43
C ALA A 291 23.01 5.75 34.02
N THR A 292 22.08 5.41 33.16
CA THR A 292 22.05 5.85 31.77
C THR A 292 20.68 6.43 31.47
N MET A 293 20.68 7.46 30.65
CA MET A 293 19.52 8.22 30.24
C MET A 293 19.40 8.15 28.73
N SER A 294 18.18 8.10 28.22
CA SER A 294 17.90 8.13 26.79
C SER A 294 16.59 8.87 26.52
N GLY A 295 16.36 9.27 25.27
CA GLY A 295 15.24 10.16 24.91
C GLY A 295 15.52 11.64 25.20
N GLY A 296 14.46 12.43 25.38
CA GLY A 296 14.51 13.88 25.65
C GLY A 296 14.82 14.77 24.43
N GLY A 297 15.01 14.22 23.23
CA GLY A 297 15.29 15.00 22.02
C GLY A 297 16.75 15.48 21.91
N THR A 298 17.06 16.21 20.84
CA THR A 298 18.45 16.48 20.42
C THR A 298 19.18 17.50 21.29
N THR A 299 18.44 18.32 22.04
CA THR A 299 18.97 19.35 22.93
C THR A 299 19.07 18.91 24.39
N CYS A 300 18.49 17.75 24.76
CA CYS A 300 18.48 17.29 26.14
C CYS A 300 19.90 16.97 26.63
N THR A 301 20.28 17.61 27.73
CA THR A 301 21.57 17.44 28.37
C THR A 301 21.41 17.02 29.81
N LEU A 302 22.13 15.96 30.19
CA LEU A 302 22.22 15.53 31.58
C LEU A 302 23.18 16.44 32.34
N GLN A 303 22.70 17.07 33.39
CA GLN A 303 23.49 18.02 34.18
C GLN A 303 24.46 17.30 35.12
N PRO A 304 25.65 17.88 35.36
CA PRO A 304 26.57 17.39 36.38
C PRO A 304 25.97 17.60 37.79
N GLY A 305 26.23 16.66 38.70
CA GLY A 305 25.85 16.79 40.13
C GLY A 305 24.76 15.85 40.64
N GLY A 306 24.22 14.97 39.80
CA GLY A 306 23.34 13.86 40.21
C GLY A 306 24.11 12.58 40.56
N GLY A 307 23.40 11.58 41.11
CA GLY A 307 23.94 10.25 41.41
C GLY A 307 23.14 9.49 42.46
N PHE A 308 23.63 8.29 42.79
CA PHE A 308 23.22 7.51 43.94
C PHE A 308 23.76 8.14 45.24
N GLY A 309 22.93 8.18 46.27
CA GLY A 309 23.32 8.74 47.56
C GLY A 309 22.30 8.45 48.66
N PRO A 310 22.57 8.87 49.89
CA PRO A 310 21.60 8.74 50.98
C PRO A 310 20.35 9.60 50.71
N VAL A 311 19.22 9.18 51.27
CA VAL A 311 18.00 9.99 51.32
C VAL A 311 18.06 10.97 52.49
N THR A 312 17.41 12.12 52.35
CA THR A 312 17.23 13.09 53.45
C THR A 312 15.92 12.89 54.22
N SER A 313 14.95 12.20 53.63
CA SER A 313 13.68 11.84 54.25
C SER A 313 13.11 10.56 53.62
N THR A 314 12.17 9.92 54.29
CA THR A 314 11.43 8.76 53.78
C THR A 314 9.93 8.93 54.03
N PRO A 315 9.07 8.28 53.24
CA PRO A 315 7.64 8.24 53.53
C PRO A 315 7.38 7.57 54.90
N PRO A 316 6.30 7.96 55.61
CA PRO A 316 5.94 7.32 56.88
C PRO A 316 5.87 5.80 56.78
N ASN A 317 6.43 5.11 57.77
CA ASN A 317 6.48 3.65 57.87
C ASN A 317 7.28 2.94 56.76
N LEU A 318 8.06 3.67 55.97
CA LEU A 318 8.96 3.09 54.97
C LEU A 318 10.42 3.46 55.30
N GLN A 319 11.36 2.68 54.78
CA GLN A 319 12.81 2.87 54.92
C GLN A 319 13.45 2.80 53.52
N ALA A 320 14.51 3.56 53.29
CA ALA A 320 15.26 3.56 52.02
C ALA A 320 16.70 3.07 52.24
N PRO A 321 16.91 1.76 52.51
CA PRO A 321 18.23 1.24 52.83
C PRO A 321 19.22 1.34 51.67
N SER A 322 18.73 1.46 50.43
CA SER A 322 19.52 1.64 49.21
C SER A 322 19.61 3.09 48.76
N GLY A 323 19.22 4.05 49.62
CA GLY A 323 19.29 5.48 49.32
C GLY A 323 18.35 5.90 48.18
N GLN A 324 18.79 6.89 47.40
CA GLN A 324 18.09 7.43 46.23
C GLN A 324 19.04 7.54 45.05
N PHE A 325 18.49 7.61 43.84
CA PHE A 325 19.18 8.10 42.66
C PHE A 325 18.54 9.42 42.23
N ALA A 326 19.32 10.50 42.14
CA ALA A 326 18.85 11.81 41.69
C ALA A 326 19.59 12.27 40.43
N PHE A 327 18.90 12.96 39.54
CA PHE A 327 19.50 13.59 38.38
C PHE A 327 18.76 14.88 38.01
N SER A 328 19.40 15.73 37.21
CA SER A 328 18.77 16.85 36.54
C SER A 328 19.11 16.77 35.05
N ALA A 329 18.12 16.90 34.17
CA ALA A 329 18.31 16.99 32.74
C ALA A 329 17.63 18.27 32.23
N GLU A 330 18.31 19.02 31.37
CA GLU A 330 17.81 20.31 30.86
C GLU A 330 17.67 20.30 29.33
N ASN A 331 16.87 21.23 28.82
CA ASN A 331 16.53 21.38 27.40
C ASN A 331 15.91 20.10 26.81
N CYS A 332 15.24 19.32 27.65
CA CYS A 332 14.61 18.07 27.24
C CYS A 332 13.23 18.35 26.65
N THR A 333 12.94 17.69 25.54
CA THR A 333 11.68 17.71 24.81
C THR A 333 11.11 16.31 24.76
N GLY A 334 9.87 16.14 25.21
CA GLY A 334 9.25 14.82 25.34
C GLY A 334 9.78 14.02 26.53
N SER A 335 9.64 12.70 26.46
CA SER A 335 9.99 11.81 27.57
C SER A 335 11.46 11.40 27.58
N VAL A 336 11.96 11.17 28.79
CA VAL A 336 13.29 10.66 29.10
C VAL A 336 13.14 9.32 29.80
N THR A 337 13.90 8.32 29.37
CA THR A 337 13.97 7.01 30.04
C THR A 337 15.28 6.89 30.80
N MET A 338 15.16 6.59 32.10
CA MET A 338 16.29 6.32 32.99
C MET A 338 16.42 4.82 33.20
N THR A 339 17.64 4.31 33.04
CA THR A 339 18.02 2.93 33.37
C THR A 339 19.09 2.97 34.44
N LEU A 340 18.77 2.44 35.61
CA LEU A 340 19.63 2.37 36.79
C LEU A 340 20.11 0.94 36.96
N THR A 341 21.41 0.75 37.20
CA THR A 341 22.00 -0.55 37.52
C THR A 341 22.66 -0.49 38.89
N TYR A 342 22.19 -1.36 39.79
CA TYR A 342 22.65 -1.50 41.16
C TYR A 342 23.76 -2.56 41.25
N PRO A 343 24.75 -2.42 42.17
CA PRO A 343 25.85 -3.38 42.28
C PRO A 343 25.44 -4.77 42.76
N SER A 344 24.30 -4.87 43.44
CA SER A 344 23.69 -6.11 43.91
C SER A 344 22.16 -6.00 43.85
N ALA A 345 21.47 -7.14 43.90
CA ALA A 345 20.01 -7.18 43.87
C ALA A 345 19.39 -6.29 44.95
N LEU A 346 18.41 -5.46 44.55
CA LEU A 346 17.55 -4.74 45.48
C LEU A 346 16.77 -5.74 46.35
N PRO A 347 16.46 -5.40 47.62
CA PRO A 347 15.75 -6.29 48.52
C PRO A 347 14.38 -6.76 47.98
N GLU A 348 13.92 -7.93 48.43
CA GLU A 348 12.58 -8.41 48.05
C GLU A 348 11.49 -7.49 48.63
N GLY A 349 10.42 -7.30 47.86
CA GLY A 349 9.34 -6.39 48.23
C GLY A 349 9.69 -4.90 48.10
N VAL A 350 10.79 -4.56 47.43
CA VAL A 350 11.14 -3.15 47.13
C VAL A 350 10.00 -2.46 46.39
N GLN A 351 9.64 -1.28 46.88
CA GLN A 351 8.74 -0.34 46.24
C GLN A 351 9.56 0.89 45.83
N PHE A 352 8.98 1.75 44.99
CA PHE A 352 9.63 2.99 44.60
C PHE A 352 8.78 4.18 45.01
N ARG A 353 9.45 5.28 45.37
CA ARG A 353 8.79 6.54 45.73
C ARG A 353 9.56 7.70 45.13
N LYS A 354 8.83 8.77 44.84
CA LYS A 354 9.40 10.06 44.43
C LYS A 354 8.92 11.14 45.40
N PRO A 355 9.80 12.01 45.89
CA PRO A 355 9.36 13.26 46.54
C PRO A 355 8.45 14.04 45.60
N ASP A 356 7.45 14.75 46.11
CA ASP A 356 6.55 15.59 45.30
C ASP A 356 6.93 17.08 45.27
N GLY A 357 8.07 17.45 45.88
CA GLY A 357 8.56 18.82 45.97
C GLY A 357 7.90 19.70 47.04
N VAL A 358 6.80 19.23 47.68
CA VAL A 358 6.09 19.95 48.75
C VAL A 358 6.06 19.19 50.08
N GLY A 359 6.88 18.14 50.19
CA GLY A 359 7.09 17.35 51.42
C GLY A 359 6.27 16.06 51.49
N GLY A 360 5.53 15.72 50.44
CA GLY A 360 4.85 14.44 50.27
C GLY A 360 5.59 13.49 49.32
N TRP A 361 4.91 12.40 48.95
CA TRP A 361 5.49 11.29 48.20
C TRP A 361 4.53 10.73 47.16
N PHE A 362 5.05 10.54 45.96
CA PHE A 362 4.37 9.98 44.80
C PHE A 362 4.76 8.50 44.61
N ASP A 363 3.79 7.66 44.23
CA ASP A 363 4.03 6.28 43.80
C ASP A 363 4.20 6.23 42.27
N PRO A 364 5.42 5.99 41.76
CA PRO A 364 5.70 6.00 40.33
C PRO A 364 5.28 4.72 39.61
N ALA A 365 4.90 3.64 40.31
CA ALA A 365 4.76 2.32 39.72
C ALA A 365 3.75 2.26 38.57
N THR A 366 2.63 2.97 38.67
CA THR A 366 1.58 2.98 37.64
C THR A 366 1.72 4.10 36.62
N ALA A 367 2.46 5.16 36.95
CA ALA A 367 2.51 6.38 36.15
C ALA A 367 3.78 6.50 35.29
N LEU A 368 4.89 5.90 35.71
CA LEU A 368 6.21 6.04 35.07
C LEU A 368 6.77 4.74 34.52
N ASN A 369 5.92 3.71 34.42
CA ASN A 369 6.28 2.39 33.89
C ASN A 369 7.58 1.85 34.51
N VAL A 370 7.65 1.83 35.85
CA VAL A 370 8.83 1.37 36.56
C VAL A 370 8.95 -0.15 36.38
N ILE A 371 9.97 -0.58 35.66
CA ILE A 371 10.27 -1.99 35.40
C ILE A 371 11.53 -2.38 36.18
N VAL A 372 11.44 -3.45 36.96
CA VAL A 372 12.59 -4.07 37.63
C VAL A 372 12.88 -5.40 36.95
N ASP A 373 14.14 -5.65 36.60
CA ASP A 373 14.56 -6.92 36.03
C ASP A 373 14.41 -8.08 37.03
N SER A 374 14.46 -9.33 36.52
CA SER A 374 14.31 -10.52 37.37
C SER A 374 15.44 -10.69 38.39
N ALA A 375 16.63 -10.17 38.09
CA ALA A 375 17.78 -10.15 39.00
C ALA A 375 17.67 -9.05 40.07
N ARG A 376 16.72 -8.12 39.95
CA ARG A 376 16.54 -6.93 40.80
C ARG A 376 17.76 -6.01 40.83
N THR A 377 18.58 -6.07 39.79
CA THR A 377 19.78 -5.25 39.64
C THR A 377 19.57 -4.08 38.69
N THR A 378 18.53 -4.12 37.86
CA THR A 378 18.25 -3.06 36.89
C THR A 378 16.83 -2.52 37.06
N VAL A 379 16.71 -1.20 37.08
CA VAL A 379 15.43 -0.48 37.17
C VAL A 379 15.34 0.50 36.01
N THR A 380 14.28 0.42 35.21
CA THR A 380 13.99 1.35 34.11
C THR A 380 12.69 2.09 34.38
N TYR A 381 12.65 3.40 34.12
CA TYR A 381 11.45 4.21 34.26
C TYR A 381 11.47 5.39 33.28
N THR A 382 10.29 5.84 32.85
CA THR A 382 10.14 6.92 31.86
C THR A 382 9.46 8.12 32.50
N ILE A 383 10.01 9.31 32.30
CA ILE A 383 9.52 10.59 32.84
C ILE A 383 9.26 11.54 31.68
N THR A 384 8.24 12.38 31.79
CA THR A 384 8.01 13.51 30.89
C THR A 384 8.18 14.80 31.69
N ASP A 385 8.84 15.80 31.11
CA ASP A 385 8.93 17.15 31.69
C ASP A 385 7.54 17.68 32.05
N ASN A 386 7.37 18.19 33.27
CA ASN A 386 6.09 18.60 33.85
C ASN A 386 5.01 17.48 33.93
N GLY A 387 5.42 16.23 33.82
CA GLY A 387 4.58 15.05 34.03
C GLY A 387 4.53 14.59 35.49
N PRO A 388 3.78 13.51 35.81
CA PRO A 388 3.74 12.96 37.16
C PRO A 388 5.14 12.62 37.70
N GLY A 389 5.44 13.01 38.93
CA GLY A 389 6.73 12.72 39.57
C GLY A 389 7.89 13.64 39.18
N ASP A 390 7.70 14.56 38.22
CA ASP A 390 8.63 15.65 37.99
C ASP A 390 8.33 16.79 38.97
N THR A 391 9.30 17.09 39.84
CA THR A 391 9.13 18.08 40.91
C THR A 391 9.54 19.48 40.50
N ASN A 392 10.14 19.62 39.32
CA ASN A 392 10.57 20.90 38.80
C ASN A 392 9.53 21.46 37.82
N PRO A 393 8.93 22.64 38.10
CA PRO A 393 7.96 23.25 37.20
C PRO A 393 8.59 23.99 36.01
N ALA A 394 9.92 24.06 35.91
CA ALA A 394 10.60 24.75 34.83
C ALA A 394 10.54 23.93 33.53
N VAL A 395 9.95 24.50 32.49
CA VAL A 395 9.81 23.85 31.18
C VAL A 395 11.17 23.44 30.62
N GLY A 396 11.29 22.17 30.26
CA GLY A 396 12.48 21.54 29.71
C GLY A 396 13.50 21.10 30.77
N VAL A 397 13.16 21.11 32.05
CA VAL A 397 14.04 20.70 33.15
C VAL A 397 13.41 19.58 33.96
N ILE A 398 13.93 18.36 33.79
CA ILE A 398 13.51 17.20 34.56
C ILE A 398 14.47 17.04 35.75
N ALA A 399 13.99 17.19 36.97
CA ALA A 399 14.78 16.95 38.19
C ALA A 399 14.05 15.97 39.11
N ASP A 400 14.58 14.75 39.18
CA ASP A 400 13.77 13.63 39.67
C ASP A 400 14.58 12.59 40.46
N PRO A 401 14.45 12.58 41.79
CA PRO A 401 14.99 11.53 42.63
C PRO A 401 14.05 10.32 42.71
N LEU A 402 14.54 9.15 42.29
CA LEU A 402 13.88 7.86 42.50
C LEU A 402 14.41 7.20 43.77
N VAL A 403 13.52 6.83 44.69
CA VAL A 403 13.86 6.24 45.98
C VAL A 403 13.33 4.80 46.08
N PRO A 404 14.19 3.77 46.06
CA PRO A 404 13.81 2.41 46.46
C PRO A 404 13.52 2.36 47.98
N VAL A 405 12.32 1.94 48.34
CA VAL A 405 11.84 1.87 49.72
C VAL A 405 11.32 0.48 50.08
N LEU A 406 11.33 0.17 51.37
CA LEU A 406 10.77 -1.05 51.96
C LEU A 406 9.87 -0.68 53.14
N ALA A 407 8.94 -1.58 53.47
CA ALA A 407 8.21 -1.49 54.72
C ALA A 407 9.18 -1.44 55.90
N ALA A 408 9.04 -0.43 56.76
CA ALA A 408 9.78 -0.40 58.01
C ALA A 408 9.42 -1.63 58.83
N ALA A 409 10.43 -2.33 59.35
CA ALA A 409 10.18 -3.38 60.33
C ALA A 409 9.40 -2.77 61.50
N PRO A 410 8.38 -3.47 62.05
CA PRO A 410 7.62 -2.95 63.18
C PRO A 410 8.58 -2.59 64.31
N ALA A 411 8.42 -1.38 64.86
CA ALA A 411 9.23 -0.89 65.98
C ALA A 411 9.08 -1.86 67.16
N GLY A 412 10.05 -2.78 67.31
CA GLY A 412 10.02 -3.87 68.28
C GLY A 412 10.45 -5.25 67.76
N GLY A 413 10.77 -5.41 66.47
CA GLY A 413 11.28 -6.67 65.93
C GLY A 413 12.70 -7.00 66.39
N ALA A 414 12.90 -8.22 66.93
CA ALA A 414 14.15 -8.72 67.48
C ALA A 414 15.37 -8.44 66.59
N ALA A 415 16.44 -7.90 67.18
CA ALA A 415 17.75 -7.84 66.55
C ALA A 415 18.15 -9.25 66.09
N ALA A 416 18.57 -9.39 64.83
CA ALA A 416 19.13 -10.64 64.35
C ALA A 416 20.22 -11.10 65.33
N VAL A 417 20.08 -12.31 65.85
CA VAL A 417 21.16 -12.95 66.62
C VAL A 417 22.36 -12.98 65.67
N PRO A 418 23.52 -12.43 66.03
CA PRO A 418 24.69 -12.50 65.17
C PRO A 418 24.99 -13.97 64.91
N THR A 419 24.68 -14.45 63.71
CA THR A 419 25.14 -15.76 63.26
C THR A 419 26.62 -15.61 62.96
N LEU A 420 27.43 -16.48 63.56
CA LEU A 420 28.85 -16.60 63.21
C LEU A 420 28.98 -16.70 61.69
N SER A 421 30.02 -16.09 61.11
CA SER A 421 30.35 -16.31 59.70
C SER A 421 30.51 -17.82 59.43
N GLU A 422 30.40 -18.26 58.18
CA GLU A 422 30.59 -19.68 57.82
C GLU A 422 31.90 -20.25 58.43
N TRP A 423 32.95 -19.42 58.45
CA TRP A 423 34.21 -19.73 59.12
C TRP A 423 34.10 -19.88 60.65
N GLY A 424 33.31 -19.03 61.31
CA GLY A 424 33.02 -19.16 62.74
C GLY A 424 32.20 -20.41 63.08
N ALA A 425 31.26 -20.80 62.22
CA ALA A 425 30.50 -22.05 62.38
C ALA A 425 31.38 -23.29 62.20
N ILE A 426 32.29 -23.27 61.22
CA ILE A 426 33.28 -24.34 61.01
C ILE A 426 34.23 -24.44 62.21
N LEU A 427 34.72 -23.31 62.74
CA LEU A 427 35.61 -23.30 63.91
C LEU A 427 34.95 -23.90 65.15
N MET A 428 33.69 -23.56 65.43
CA MET A 428 32.94 -24.14 66.55
C MET A 428 32.68 -25.64 66.38
N SER A 429 32.39 -26.08 65.15
CA SER A 429 32.22 -27.49 64.82
C SER A 429 33.52 -28.28 65.06
N ALA A 430 34.66 -27.71 64.66
CA ALA A 430 35.97 -28.30 64.89
C ALA A 430 36.33 -28.37 66.39
N LEU A 431 36.03 -27.33 67.16
CA LEU A 431 36.23 -27.33 68.61
C LEU A 431 35.41 -28.40 69.32
N LEU A 432 34.13 -28.55 68.96
CA LEU A 432 33.26 -29.61 69.51
C LEU A 432 33.76 -31.01 69.15
N ALA A 433 34.24 -31.21 67.91
CA ALA A 433 34.85 -32.47 67.49
C ALA A 433 36.14 -32.78 68.30
N ILE A 434 36.99 -31.78 68.56
CA ILE A 434 38.20 -31.94 69.37
C ILE A 434 37.86 -32.29 70.83
N PHE A 435 36.85 -31.66 71.43
CA PHE A 435 36.38 -32.01 72.77
C PHE A 435 35.78 -33.42 72.83
N GLY A 436 35.01 -33.81 71.80
CA GLY A 436 34.49 -35.17 71.66
C GLY A 436 35.59 -36.24 71.56
N LEU A 437 36.60 -35.99 70.73
CA LEU A 437 37.75 -36.89 70.55
C LEU A 437 38.62 -36.97 71.82
N ARG A 438 38.79 -35.86 72.55
CA ARG A 438 39.48 -35.87 73.86
C ARG A 438 38.72 -36.67 74.92
N ARG A 439 37.38 -36.63 74.90
CA ARG A 439 36.55 -37.44 75.79
C ARG A 439 36.65 -38.93 75.46
N MET A 440 36.63 -39.29 74.17
CA MET A 440 36.82 -40.69 73.75
C MET A 440 38.21 -41.23 74.08
N ARG A 441 39.27 -40.41 73.96
CA ARG A 441 40.63 -40.81 74.37
C ARG A 441 40.83 -40.98 75.88
N ARG A 442 39.94 -40.44 76.72
CA ARG A 442 39.94 -40.67 78.17
C ARG A 442 39.12 -41.89 78.60
N GLN A 443 38.36 -42.50 77.69
CA GLN A 443 37.53 -43.68 77.95
C GLN A 443 38.07 -44.98 77.30
N ARG A 444 39.32 -44.97 76.83
CA ARG A 444 40.04 -46.16 76.38
C ARG A 444 41.23 -46.45 77.28
#